data_AF-A0A3M2WAC2-F1
#
_entry.id   AF-A0A3M2WAC2-F1
#
_cell.length_a   1.000
_cell.length_b   1.000
_cell.length_c   1.000
_cell.angle_alpha   90.00
_cell.angle_beta   90.00
_cell.angle_gamma   90.00
#
_symmetry.space_group_name_H-M   'P 1'
#
loop_
_entity.id
_entity.type
_entity.pdbx_description
1 polymer ?
#
loop_
_entity_poly.entity_id
_entity_poly.type
_entity_poly.pdbx_seq_one_letter_code
_entity_poly.pdbx_strand_id
1 'polypeptide(L)' 'MIGEASDAGLQQVEIEGWLLTLEITDSSPTRCRYCRCPQGREGSFESWLRTDPVSLLSGWEHAQIERLLGDARAGQMPG' A
#
# COMPACT_ATOMS: atom_id res chain seq x y z
N MET A 1 -8.29 -15.02 18.61
CA MET A 1 -6.91 -15.09 18.10
C MET A 1 -6.79 -13.98 17.07
N ILE A 2 -6.15 -12.88 17.44
CA ILE A 2 -5.96 -11.71 16.56
C ILE A 2 -5.15 -12.16 15.35
N GLY A 3 -5.61 -11.83 14.14
CA GLY A 3 -4.98 -12.24 12.90
C GLY A 3 -3.52 -11.81 12.89
N GLU A 4 -2.62 -12.79 12.97
CA GLU A 4 -1.25 -12.62 12.52
C GLU A 4 -1.35 -12.16 11.07
N ALA A 5 -1.12 -10.87 10.84
CA ALA A 5 -0.78 -10.37 9.53
C ALA A 5 0.59 -10.98 9.21
N SER A 6 0.56 -12.26 8.83
CA SER A 6 1.66 -12.96 8.21
C SER A 6 2.16 -12.05 7.11
N ASP A 7 3.45 -11.77 7.14
CA ASP A 7 4.23 -11.02 6.17
C ASP A 7 4.04 -11.60 4.76
N ALA A 8 2.87 -11.37 4.17
CA ALA A 8 2.43 -11.97 2.92
C ALA A 8 2.04 -10.83 2.00
N GLY A 9 3.03 -10.32 1.27
CA GLY A 9 2.79 -9.37 0.18
C GLY A 9 2.62 -7.91 0.60
N LEU A 10 3.31 -7.44 1.64
CA LEU A 10 3.41 -6.01 1.89
C LEU A 10 4.32 -5.39 0.84
N GLN A 11 3.81 -4.40 0.11
CA GLN A 11 4.60 -3.64 -0.85
C GLN A 11 4.56 -2.15 -0.52
N GLN A 12 5.74 -1.53 -0.54
CA GLN A 12 5.89 -0.11 -0.31
C GLN A 12 5.92 0.60 -1.66
N VAL A 13 5.04 1.59 -1.83
CA VAL A 13 5.00 2.43 -3.03
C VAL A 13 5.17 3.89 -2.63
N GLU A 14 5.92 4.64 -3.42
CA GLU A 14 6.03 6.09 -3.29
C GLU A 14 5.29 6.76 -4.45
N ILE A 15 4.37 7.67 -4.14
CA ILE A 15 3.55 8.36 -5.13
C ILE A 15 3.54 9.85 -4.78
N GLU A 16 4.19 10.67 -5.61
CA GLU A 16 4.22 12.13 -5.42
C GLU A 16 4.62 12.56 -3.99
N GLY A 17 5.58 11.85 -3.39
CA GLY A 17 6.05 12.08 -2.02
C GLY A 17 5.18 11.45 -0.92
N TRP A 18 4.12 10.73 -1.27
CA TRP A 18 3.39 9.87 -0.35
C TRP A 18 4.04 8.49 -0.28
N LEU A 19 4.36 8.03 0.93
CA LEU A 19 4.85 6.69 1.16
C LEU A 19 3.70 5.81 1.65
N LEU A 20 3.32 4.81 0.87
CA LEU A 20 2.21 3.92 1.20
C LEU A 20 2.75 2.50 1.35
N THR A 21 2.44 1.86 2.48
CA THR A 21 2.67 0.44 2.70
C THR A 21 1.34 -0.27 2.53
N LEU A 22 1.22 -1.01 1.43
CA LEU A 22 0.00 -1.67 1.01
C LEU A 22 0.15 -3.17 1.13
N GLU A 23 -0.90 -3.83 1.62
CA GLU A 23 -1.05 -5.27 1.59
C GLU A 23 -1.61 -5.65 0.22
N ILE A 24 -0.88 -6.52 -0.48
CA ILE A 24 -1.20 -6.95 -1.83
C ILE A 24 -1.69 -8.40 -1.80
N THR A 25 -2.87 -8.63 -2.35
CA THR A 25 -3.40 -9.98 -2.57
C THR A 25 -3.72 -10.12 -4.04
N ASP A 26 -3.26 -11.20 -4.67
CA ASP A 26 -3.54 -11.47 -6.10
C ASP A 26 -3.08 -10.35 -7.06
N SER A 27 -2.02 -9.62 -6.69
CA SER A 27 -1.50 -8.43 -7.41
C SER A 27 -2.30 -7.13 -7.27
N SER A 28 -3.35 -7.09 -6.45
CA SER A 28 -4.10 -5.85 -6.19
C SER A 28 -3.96 -5.40 -4.72
N PRO A 29 -3.89 -4.09 -4.46
CA PRO A 29 -3.86 -3.57 -3.09
C PRO A 29 -5.21 -3.80 -2.42
N THR A 30 -5.22 -4.61 -1.37
CA THR A 30 -6.45 -4.92 -0.61
C THR A 30 -6.58 -4.07 0.63
N ARG A 31 -5.46 -3.62 1.21
CA ARG A 31 -5.46 -2.84 2.44
C ARG A 31 -4.25 -1.94 2.56
N CYS A 32 -4.43 -0.76 3.15
CA CYS A 32 -3.30 0.07 3.52
C CYS A 32 -2.92 -0.26 4.97
N ARG A 33 -1.63 -0.53 5.22
CA ARG A 33 -1.12 -0.75 6.58
C ARG A 33 -0.55 0.54 7.17
N TYR A 34 0.03 1.36 6.32
CA TYR A 34 0.65 2.61 6.71
C TYR A 34 0.69 3.59 5.53
N CYS A 35 0.46 4.87 5.81
CA CYS A 35 0.64 5.95 4.86
C CYS A 35 1.42 7.09 5.51
N ARG A 36 2.33 7.71 4.76
CA ARG A 36 3.00 8.94 5.14
C ARG A 36 2.80 9.94 4.02
N CYS A 37 2.27 11.11 4.35
CA CYS A 37 2.15 12.21 3.41
C CYS A 37 3.49 12.95 3.26
N PRO A 38 3.68 13.68 2.15
CA PRO A 38 4.89 14.46 1.91
C PRO A 38 5.12 15.54 2.97
N GLN A 39 4.06 16.00 3.64
CA GLN A 39 4.13 16.93 4.78
C GLN A 39 4.63 16.26 6.08
N GLY A 40 5.01 14.98 6.04
CA GLY A 40 5.53 14.22 7.18
C GLY A 40 4.47 13.66 8.11
N ARG A 41 3.18 13.93 7.88
CA ARG A 41 2.10 13.31 8.66
C ARG A 41 2.00 11.83 8.28
N GLU A 42 2.02 10.98 9.28
CA GLU A 42 1.84 9.55 9.15
C GLU A 42 0.47 9.09 9.66
N GLY A 43 -0.08 8.07 9.02
CA GLY A 43 -1.31 7.41 9.40
C GLY A 43 -1.10 5.91 9.32
N SER A 44 -1.22 5.23 10.44
CA SER A 44 -1.20 3.77 10.49
C SER A 44 -2.62 3.21 10.56
N PHE A 45 -2.76 1.94 10.21
CA PHE A 45 -4.02 1.20 10.34
C PHE A 45 -4.68 1.36 11.72
N GLU A 46 -3.89 1.47 12.79
CA GLU A 46 -4.38 1.65 14.16
C GLU A 46 -4.88 3.08 14.46
N SER A 47 -4.47 4.08 13.68
CA SER A 47 -4.83 5.48 13.86
C SER A 47 -6.06 5.92 13.04
N TRP A 48 -6.55 5.09 12.11
CA TRP A 48 -7.68 5.48 11.27
C TRP A 48 -9.02 5.34 12.00
N LEU A 49 -9.80 6.41 11.95
CA LEU A 49 -11.04 6.57 12.71
C LEU A 49 -12.22 5.71 12.27
N ARG A 50 -12.10 4.93 11.17
CA ARG A 50 -12.98 3.81 10.72
C ARG A 50 -12.91 3.52 9.20
N THR A 51 -12.23 4.36 8.41
CA THR A 51 -12.21 4.22 6.95
C THR A 51 -10.81 3.89 6.48
N ASP A 52 -10.70 2.80 5.72
CA ASP A 52 -9.43 2.44 5.08
C ASP A 52 -9.14 3.44 3.94
N PRO A 53 -7.96 4.06 3.90
CA PRO A 53 -7.62 5.04 2.87
C PRO A 53 -7.52 4.40 1.49
N VAL A 54 -7.33 3.08 1.35
CA VAL A 54 -7.47 2.39 0.05
C VAL A 54 -8.89 2.52 -0.47
N SER A 55 -9.89 2.53 0.42
CA SER A 55 -11.28 2.78 0.01
C SER A 55 -11.55 4.23 -0.41
N LEU A 56 -10.62 5.16 -0.12
CA LEU A 56 -10.69 6.56 -0.54
C LEU A 56 -9.92 6.82 -1.83
N LEU A 57 -9.13 5.86 -2.31
CA LEU A 57 -8.40 5.98 -3.56
C LEU A 57 -9.36 5.95 -4.75
N SER A 58 -9.12 6.82 -5.71
CA SER A 58 -9.78 6.82 -7.00
C SER A 58 -9.37 5.59 -7.81
N GLY A 59 -10.20 5.16 -8.76
CA GLY A 59 -9.84 4.04 -9.65
C GLY A 59 -8.53 4.25 -10.43
N TRP A 60 -8.18 5.50 -10.73
CA TRP A 60 -6.89 5.85 -11.32
C TRP A 60 -5.71 5.61 -10.36
N GLU A 61 -5.86 5.96 -9.08
CA GLU A 61 -4.82 5.75 -8.06
C GLU A 61 -4.59 4.25 -7.84
N HIS A 62 -5.65 3.44 -7.84
CA HIS A 62 -5.54 1.97 -7.85
C HIS A 62 -4.73 1.46 -9.05
N ALA A 63 -5.07 1.89 -10.27
CA ALA A 63 -4.36 1.44 -11.47
C ALA A 63 -2.88 1.87 -11.47
N GLN A 64 -2.57 3.07 -10.94
CA GLN A 64 -1.19 3.53 -10.80
C GLN A 64 -0.41 2.70 -9.78
N ILE A 65 -1.02 2.38 -8.64
CA ILE A 65 -0.43 1.48 -7.66
C ILE A 65 -0.17 0.11 -8.28
N GLU A 66 -1.17 -0.51 -8.92
CA GLU A 66 -1.02 -1.83 -9.58
C GLU A 66 0.13 -1.84 -10.59
N ARG A 67 0.31 -0.73 -11.33
CA ARG A 67 1.42 -0.56 -12.27
C ARG A 67 2.77 -0.44 -11.55
N LEU A 68 2.87 0.33 -10.47
CA LEU A 68 4.08 0.44 -9.65
C LEU A 68 4.46 -0.91 -8.99
N LEU A 69 3.46 -1.68 -8.54
CA LEU A 69 3.66 -3.04 -8.04
C LEU A 69 4.19 -3.98 -9.13
N GLY A 70 3.70 -3.82 -10.36
CA GLY A 70 4.19 -4.52 -11.55
C GLY A 70 5.65 -4.18 -11.89
N ASP A 71 6.04 -2.92 -11.71
CA ASP A 71 7.42 -2.47 -11.95
C ASP A 71 8.37 -2.94 -10.82
N ALA A 72 7.94 -2.82 -9.57
CA ALA A 72 8.69 -3.28 -8.41
C ALA A 72 8.97 -4.79 -8.45
N ARG A 73 8.00 -5.62 -8.88
CA ARG A 73 8.25 -7.07 -9.06
C ARG A 73 9.27 -7.34 -10.16
N ALA A 74 9.30 -6.53 -11.21
CA ALA A 74 10.23 -6.70 -12.33
C ALA A 74 11.66 -6.34 -11.90
N GLY A 75 11.82 -5.36 -11.00
CA GLY A 75 13.11 -5.00 -10.39
C GLY A 75 13.62 -5.97 -9.32
N GLN A 76 12.77 -6.83 -8.76
CA GLN A 76 13.12 -7.76 -7.66
C GLN A 76 13.46 -9.19 -8.14
N MET A 77 13.61 -9.42 -9.45
CA MET A 77 14.10 -10.68 -10.00
C MET A 77 15.64 -10.65 -10.03
N PRO A 78 16.38 -11.34 -9.13
CA PRO A 78 17.80 -11.56 -9.34
C PRO A 78 17.97 -12.55 -10.51
N GLY A 79 18.72 -12.15 -11.53
CA GLY A 79 19.24 -13.08 -12.54
C GLY A 79 20.29 -14.03 -11.98
#